data_AF-A0A2V5GS08-F1
#
_entry.id   AF-A0A2V5GS08-F1
#
_cell.length_a   1.000
_cell.length_b   1.000
_cell.length_c   1.000
_cell.angle_alpha   90.00
_cell.angle_beta   90.00
_cell.angle_gamma   90.00
#
_symmetry.space_group_name_H-M   'P 1'
#
loop_
_entity.id
_entity.type
_entity.pdbx_description
1 polymer ?
#
loop_
_entity_poly.entity_id
_entity_poly.type
_entity_poly.pdbx_seq_one_letter_code
_entity_poly.pdbx_strand_id
1 'polypeptide(L)'
;METLSAGGGSYTTSWQTNDNGGGISIKLSTSESQADVLQFEYTQSGDTIFWDMSSINLSSDSDFVKYGFSVVPSSGGSNCPTVTCAAGNSNCQEAYQQPDDNHATHGCPIDTTFTLTLGTGSS
;
A
#
# COMPACT_ATOMS: atom_id res chain seq x y z
N MET A 1 -7.27 13.24 8.51
CA MET A 1 -5.83 12.96 8.57
C MET A 1 -5.59 12.30 9.91
N GLU A 2 -4.94 11.15 9.92
CA GLU A 2 -4.66 10.39 11.14
C GLU A 2 -3.14 10.34 11.32
N THR A 3 -2.66 10.70 12.51
CA THR A 3 -1.22 10.73 12.82
C THR A 3 -0.87 9.52 13.68
N LEU A 4 0.10 8.73 13.24
CA LEU A 4 0.59 7.57 13.99
C LEU A 4 1.82 7.95 14.82
N SER A 5 1.83 7.52 16.08
CA SER A 5 3.02 7.65 16.93
C SER A 5 4.18 6.85 16.33
N ALA A 6 5.37 7.45 16.33
CA ALA A 6 6.59 6.76 15.95
C ALA A 6 6.86 5.55 16.87
N GLY A 7 7.44 4.48 16.31
CA GLY A 7 7.85 3.31 17.08
C GLY A 7 6.73 2.35 17.48
N GLY A 8 5.58 2.36 16.78
CA GLY A 8 4.55 1.32 16.96
C GLY A 8 3.09 1.77 16.91
N GLY A 9 2.79 2.98 16.41
CA GLY A 9 1.41 3.38 16.17
C GLY A 9 0.73 2.51 15.10
N SER A 10 -0.58 2.30 15.22
CA SER A 10 -1.38 1.56 14.25
C SER A 10 -2.63 2.33 13.86
N TYR A 11 -3.09 2.06 12.65
CA TYR A 11 -4.36 2.56 12.12
C TYR A 11 -5.20 1.39 11.63
N THR A 12 -6.51 1.48 11.80
CA THR A 12 -7.44 0.49 11.28
C THR A 12 -8.65 1.20 10.74
N THR A 13 -9.07 0.83 9.54
CA THR A 13 -10.28 1.34 8.91
C THR A 13 -11.07 0.17 8.32
N SER A 14 -12.39 0.32 8.28
CA SER A 14 -13.25 -0.58 7.52
C SER A 14 -13.17 -0.25 6.02
N TRP A 15 -13.55 -1.21 5.18
CA TRP A 15 -13.68 -0.99 3.74
C TRP A 15 -14.60 0.20 3.42
N GLN A 16 -14.15 1.03 2.49
CA GLN A 16 -14.89 2.20 2.01
C GLN A 16 -15.20 2.05 0.52
N THR A 17 -16.20 2.80 0.05
CA THR A 17 -16.54 2.90 -1.37
C THR A 17 -16.66 4.37 -1.73
N ASN A 18 -16.40 4.72 -3.00
CA ASN A 18 -16.69 6.05 -3.52
C ASN A 18 -17.97 6.02 -4.36
N ASP A 19 -18.83 7.03 -4.17
CA ASP A 19 -20.09 7.17 -4.91
C ASP A 19 -19.88 7.32 -6.44
N ASN A 20 -18.69 7.75 -6.87
CA ASN A 20 -18.33 7.88 -8.28
C ASN A 20 -17.83 6.57 -8.93
N GLY A 21 -17.80 5.46 -8.16
CA GLY A 21 -17.29 4.16 -8.61
C GLY A 21 -15.77 4.06 -8.73
N GLY A 22 -15.02 5.11 -8.35
CA GLY A 22 -13.56 5.08 -8.31
C GLY A 22 -13.01 4.32 -7.10
N GLY A 23 -11.79 3.81 -7.22
CA GLY A 23 -11.09 3.16 -6.11
C GLY A 23 -10.78 4.10 -4.95
N ILE A 24 -10.58 3.53 -3.78
CA ILE A 24 -10.10 4.21 -2.58
C ILE A 24 -8.59 4.19 -2.57
N SER A 25 -7.96 5.30 -2.16
CA SER A 25 -6.51 5.41 -2.00
C SER A 25 -6.21 5.89 -0.58
N ILE A 26 -5.64 5.00 0.25
CA ILE A 26 -5.12 5.35 1.57
C ILE A 26 -3.71 5.89 1.37
N LYS A 27 -3.54 7.19 1.61
CA LYS A 27 -2.29 7.92 1.39
C LYS A 27 -1.50 8.04 2.69
N LEU A 28 -0.24 7.65 2.66
CA LEU A 28 0.67 7.67 3.80
C LEU A 28 1.83 8.63 3.50
N SER A 29 2.19 9.45 4.49
CA SER A 29 3.32 10.40 4.43
C SER A 29 4.04 10.42 5.78
N THR A 30 5.35 10.64 5.78
CA THR A 30 6.14 10.88 7.00
C THR A 30 6.20 12.37 7.38
N SER A 31 5.62 13.25 6.56
CA SER A 31 5.53 14.69 6.83
C SER A 31 4.13 15.25 6.53
N GLU A 32 3.79 16.37 7.17
CA GLU A 32 2.52 17.08 6.89
C GLU A 32 2.49 17.71 5.50
N SER A 33 3.66 17.97 4.89
CA SER A 33 3.76 18.54 3.54
C SER A 33 3.40 17.54 2.43
N GLN A 34 3.34 16.24 2.74
CA GLN A 34 3.01 15.17 1.79
C GLN A 34 3.90 15.21 0.53
N ALA A 35 5.19 15.48 0.73
CA ALA A 35 6.16 15.51 -0.36
C ALA A 35 6.40 14.11 -0.96
N ASP A 36 6.44 13.09 -0.10
CA ASP A 36 6.56 11.69 -0.45
C ASP A 36 5.31 10.94 0.02
N VAL A 37 4.55 10.40 -0.93
CA VAL A 37 3.28 9.73 -0.65
C VAL A 37 3.30 8.29 -1.12
N LEU A 38 3.27 7.36 -0.18
CA LEU A 38 2.98 5.95 -0.43
C LEU A 38 1.46 5.77 -0.45
N GLN A 39 0.95 4.95 -1.36
CA GLN A 39 -0.49 4.72 -1.50
C GLN A 39 -0.80 3.23 -1.42
N PHE A 40 -1.78 2.87 -0.59
CA PHE A 40 -2.47 1.59 -0.66
C PHE A 40 -3.81 1.83 -1.33
N GLU A 41 -4.00 1.28 -2.52
CA GLU A 41 -5.17 1.54 -3.35
C GLU A 41 -6.02 0.29 -3.45
N TYR A 42 -7.35 0.45 -3.42
CA TYR A 42 -8.25 -0.69 -3.53
C TYR A 42 -9.61 -0.33 -4.12
N THR A 43 -10.27 -1.33 -4.72
CA THR A 43 -11.65 -1.25 -5.20
C THR A 43 -12.38 -2.55 -4.90
N GLN A 44 -13.55 -2.46 -4.27
CA GLN A 44 -14.45 -3.60 -4.10
C GLN A 44 -15.30 -3.77 -5.36
N SER A 45 -15.32 -4.98 -5.93
CA SER A 45 -16.13 -5.30 -7.11
C SER A 45 -16.60 -6.76 -7.06
N GLY A 46 -17.90 -6.95 -6.84
CA GLY A 46 -18.48 -8.28 -6.61
C GLY A 46 -17.81 -8.99 -5.43
N ASP A 47 -17.33 -10.21 -5.66
CA ASP A 47 -16.67 -11.05 -4.66
C ASP A 47 -15.14 -10.82 -4.60
N THR A 48 -14.64 -9.73 -5.16
CA THR A 48 -13.21 -9.43 -5.26
C THR A 48 -12.86 -8.04 -4.72
N ILE A 49 -11.75 -7.96 -3.99
CA ILE A 49 -11.02 -6.73 -3.71
C ILE A 49 -9.84 -6.68 -4.68
N PHE A 50 -9.90 -5.71 -5.60
CA PHE A 50 -8.75 -5.34 -6.42
C PHE A 50 -7.90 -4.35 -5.63
N TRP A 51 -6.59 -4.54 -5.58
CA TRP A 51 -5.70 -3.68 -4.81
C TRP A 51 -4.29 -3.62 -5.38
N ASP A 52 -3.55 -2.59 -4.98
CA ASP A 52 -2.15 -2.40 -5.28
C ASP A 52 -1.46 -1.49 -4.26
N MET A 53 -0.12 -1.52 -4.28
CA MET A 53 0.71 -0.49 -3.66
C MET A 53 1.23 0.42 -4.75
N SER A 54 1.23 1.73 -4.51
CA SER A 54 1.72 2.72 -5.46
C SER A 54 2.78 3.60 -4.82
N SER A 55 3.97 3.57 -5.44
CA SER A 55 5.17 4.33 -5.09
C SER A 55 5.44 5.47 -6.08
N ILE A 56 4.51 5.75 -7.01
CA ILE A 56 4.66 6.77 -8.07
C ILE A 56 5.00 8.16 -7.50
N ASN A 57 4.54 8.46 -6.29
CA ASN A 57 4.77 9.73 -5.60
C ASN A 57 5.84 9.64 -4.51
N LEU A 58 6.72 8.64 -4.57
CA LEU A 58 7.89 8.54 -3.71
C LEU A 58 9.15 8.99 -4.45
N SER A 59 9.95 9.83 -3.79
CA SER A 59 11.36 10.00 -4.13
C SER A 59 12.15 8.74 -3.76
N SER A 60 13.28 8.53 -4.45
CA SER A 60 14.20 7.42 -4.19
C SER A 60 14.85 7.46 -2.80
N ASP A 61 14.88 8.64 -2.17
CA ASP A 61 15.44 8.89 -0.84
C ASP A 61 14.37 9.03 0.26
N SER A 62 13.08 8.83 -0.08
CA SER A 62 11.99 8.83 0.90
C SER A 62 12.19 7.82 2.03
N ASP A 63 11.65 8.11 3.20
CA ASP A 63 11.71 7.20 4.36
C ASP A 63 11.07 5.84 4.06
N PHE A 64 10.02 5.81 3.23
CA PHE A 64 9.36 4.56 2.83
C PHE A 64 10.28 3.67 1.99
N VAL A 65 11.06 4.25 1.06
CA VAL A 65 12.09 3.50 0.33
C VAL A 65 13.21 3.09 1.27
N LYS A 66 13.69 4.02 2.11
CA LYS A 66 14.81 3.79 3.03
C LYS A 66 14.58 2.61 3.97
N TYR A 67 13.39 2.50 4.56
CA TYR A 67 13.11 1.46 5.57
C TYR A 67 12.23 0.31 5.07
N GLY A 68 11.67 0.43 3.87
CA GLY A 68 10.85 -0.59 3.24
C GLY A 68 9.44 -0.71 3.86
N PHE A 69 8.63 -1.54 3.22
CA PHE A 69 7.26 -1.85 3.65
C PHE A 69 6.81 -3.21 3.13
N SER A 70 5.75 -3.76 3.71
CA SER A 70 5.10 -4.98 3.22
C SER A 70 3.60 -4.96 3.46
N VAL A 71 2.83 -5.58 2.58
CA VAL A 71 1.40 -5.85 2.77
C VAL A 71 1.17 -7.35 2.83
N VAL A 72 0.55 -7.81 3.91
CA VAL A 72 0.15 -9.21 4.09
C VAL A 72 -1.38 -9.30 4.08
N PRO A 73 -1.99 -9.90 3.05
CA PRO A 73 -3.41 -10.22 3.05
C PRO A 73 -3.71 -11.41 4.00
N SER A 74 -4.90 -11.43 4.59
CA SER A 74 -5.33 -12.53 5.48
C SER A 74 -5.68 -13.81 4.72
N SER A 75 -6.05 -13.69 3.44
CA SER A 75 -6.20 -14.81 2.53
C SER A 75 -4.94 -14.94 1.66
N GLY A 76 -4.37 -16.13 1.55
CA GLY A 76 -3.29 -16.38 0.60
C GLY A 76 -3.81 -16.86 -0.75
N GLY A 77 -2.95 -16.83 -1.77
CA GLY A 77 -3.21 -17.43 -3.08
C GLY A 77 -2.40 -16.76 -4.18
N SER A 78 -2.37 -17.35 -5.36
CA SER A 78 -1.62 -16.80 -6.50
C SER A 78 -2.08 -15.39 -6.91
N ASN A 79 -3.37 -15.10 -6.74
CA ASN A 79 -3.96 -13.80 -7.11
C ASN A 79 -3.99 -12.80 -5.94
N CYS A 80 -3.75 -13.28 -4.71
CA CYS A 80 -3.76 -12.49 -3.49
C CYS A 80 -2.39 -12.62 -2.78
N PRO A 81 -1.32 -12.04 -3.36
CA PRO A 81 0.02 -12.22 -2.86
C PRO A 81 0.33 -11.32 -1.67
N THR A 82 1.37 -11.68 -0.92
CA THR A 82 2.09 -10.71 -0.10
C THR A 82 2.91 -9.81 -1.01
N VAL A 83 2.89 -8.50 -0.74
CA VAL A 83 3.77 -7.51 -1.38
C VAL A 83 4.88 -7.14 -0.42
N THR A 84 6.14 -7.19 -0.85
CA THR A 84 7.30 -6.79 -0.05
C THR A 84 8.25 -5.87 -0.82
N CYS A 85 8.38 -4.63 -0.36
CA CYS A 85 9.40 -3.70 -0.84
C CYS A 85 10.49 -3.57 0.21
N ALA A 86 11.62 -4.22 -0.05
CA ALA A 86 12.77 -4.21 0.85
C ALA A 86 13.35 -2.80 1.06
N ALA A 87 13.95 -2.58 2.22
CA ALA A 87 14.68 -1.34 2.52
C ALA A 87 15.75 -1.04 1.45
N GLY A 88 15.77 0.22 1.00
CA GLY A 88 16.64 0.72 -0.05
C GLY A 88 16.21 0.37 -1.47
N ASN A 89 15.11 -0.38 -1.67
CA ASN A 89 14.63 -0.73 -3.00
C ASN A 89 13.74 0.39 -3.59
N SER A 90 14.37 1.35 -4.27
CA SER A 90 13.66 2.45 -4.93
C SER A 90 12.87 2.04 -6.19
N ASN A 91 13.07 0.82 -6.70
CA ASN A 91 12.44 0.31 -7.92
C ASN A 91 11.67 -0.99 -7.63
N CYS A 92 10.91 -0.99 -6.54
CA CYS A 92 10.17 -2.16 -6.11
C CYS A 92 9.13 -2.59 -7.15
N GLN A 93 9.37 -3.72 -7.82
CA GLN A 93 8.49 -4.21 -8.89
C GLN A 93 7.11 -4.66 -8.38
N GLU A 94 6.96 -4.85 -7.08
CA GLU A 94 5.69 -5.24 -6.44
C GLU A 94 4.79 -4.03 -6.11
N ALA A 95 5.21 -2.81 -6.47
CA ALA A 95 4.43 -1.60 -6.34
C ALA A 95 4.52 -0.79 -7.63
N TYR A 96 3.46 -0.05 -7.97
CA TYR A 96 3.45 0.82 -9.13
C TYR A 96 4.53 1.89 -9.04
N GLN A 97 5.37 1.94 -10.08
CA GLN A 97 6.45 2.92 -10.19
C GLN A 97 6.12 4.06 -11.14
N GLN A 98 5.20 3.85 -12.08
CA GLN A 98 4.77 4.84 -13.08
C GLN A 98 3.25 4.81 -13.27
N PRO A 99 2.61 5.91 -13.71
CA PRO A 99 1.15 5.99 -13.88
C PRO A 99 0.53 4.97 -14.86
N ASP A 100 1.32 4.44 -15.80
CA ASP A 100 0.91 3.49 -16.83
C ASP A 100 1.36 2.05 -16.57
N ASP A 101 1.99 1.82 -15.41
CA ASP A 101 2.31 0.49 -14.93
C ASP A 101 1.01 -0.25 -14.59
N ASN A 102 0.86 -1.48 -15.09
CA ASN A 102 -0.34 -2.30 -14.91
C ASN A 102 -0.04 -3.72 -14.42
N HIS A 103 1.20 -4.02 -14.02
CA HIS A 103 1.56 -5.38 -13.60
C HIS A 103 1.36 -5.63 -12.10
N ALA A 104 1.24 -4.59 -11.27
CA ALA A 104 1.21 -4.69 -9.81
C ALA A 104 -0.21 -4.68 -9.19
N THR A 105 -1.28 -4.77 -9.98
CA THR A 105 -2.64 -4.99 -9.44
C THR A 105 -2.88 -6.45 -9.09
N HIS A 106 -3.50 -6.65 -7.94
CA HIS A 106 -3.81 -7.95 -7.36
C HIS A 106 -5.31 -8.09 -7.10
N GLY A 107 -5.78 -9.34 -6.93
CA GLY A 107 -7.18 -9.67 -6.69
C GLY A 107 -7.34 -10.66 -5.54
N CYS A 108 -8.01 -10.23 -4.47
CA CYS A 108 -8.27 -11.03 -3.29
C CYS A 108 -9.78 -11.29 -3.09
N PRO A 109 -10.20 -12.38 -2.43
CA PRO A 109 -11.58 -12.56 -1.97
C PRO A 109 -12.12 -11.35 -1.19
N ILE A 110 -13.42 -11.06 -1.30
CA ILE A 110 -14.05 -9.87 -0.70
C ILE A 110 -13.96 -9.78 0.84
N ASP A 111 -13.74 -10.91 1.51
CA ASP A 111 -13.60 -11.01 2.97
C ASP A 111 -12.14 -10.89 3.46
N THR A 112 -11.21 -10.61 2.55
CA THR A 112 -9.79 -10.40 2.86
C THR A 112 -9.59 -9.14 3.70
N THR A 113 -8.66 -9.19 4.65
CA THR A 113 -8.13 -8.03 5.36
C THR A 113 -6.65 -7.88 5.04
N PHE A 114 -6.13 -6.66 5.10
CA PHE A 114 -4.74 -6.36 4.72
C PHE A 114 -4.00 -5.72 5.89
N THR A 115 -2.78 -6.20 6.13
CA THR A 115 -1.87 -5.60 7.11
C THR A 115 -0.69 -4.98 6.37
N LEU A 116 -0.69 -3.65 6.25
CA LEU A 116 0.46 -2.87 5.80
C LEU A 116 1.39 -2.60 6.98
N THR A 117 2.62 -3.11 6.88
CA THR A 117 3.69 -2.86 7.86
C THR A 117 4.72 -1.94 7.24
N LEU A 118 5.08 -0.87 7.97
CA LEU A 118 6.08 0.12 7.54
C LEU A 118 7.38 -0.11 8.31
N GLY A 119 8.52 0.12 7.66
CA GLY A 119 9.84 0.03 8.28
C GLY A 119 10.35 -1.40 8.50
N THR A 120 9.97 -2.32 7.63
CA THR A 120 10.24 -3.77 7.76
C THR A 120 11.71 -4.15 7.59
N GLY A 121 12.56 -3.27 7.06
CA GLY A 121 14.00 -3.52 6.87
C GLY A 121 14.91 -2.98 7.98
N SER A 122 14.37 -2.45 9.07
CA SER A 122 15.14 -1.94 10.21
C SER A 122 15.25 -3.01 11.30
N SER A 123 16.36 -3.75 11.31
CA SER A 123 16.81 -4.59 12.43
C SER A 123 18.00 -3.99 13.16
#